data_AF-A0A2E6XY47-F1
#
_entry.id   AF-A0A2E6XY47-F1
#
_cell.length_a   1.000
_cell.length_b   1.000
_cell.length_c   1.000
_cell.angle_alpha   90.00
_cell.angle_beta   90.00
_cell.angle_gamma   90.00
#
_symmetry.space_group_name_H-M   'P 1'
#
loop_
_entity.id
_entity.type
_entity.pdbx_description
1 polymer ?
#
loop_
_entity_poly.entity_id
_entity_poly.type
_entity_poly.pdbx_seq_one_letter_code
_entity_poly.pdbx_strand_id
1 'polypeptide(L)'
;MINHINACKECIQKCQVCAQVCQDCCDGKVQNHDCIKPCKDCIDACRKCIDECKKYLQNCTDPEYAKLLQECIDKCEACIKACESCVNACSAAGDNCKDMCKECVKACNECIDVCNKCIDKACELDSSCC
;
A
#
# COMPACT_ATOMS: atom_id res chain seq x y z
N MET A 1 -4.93 -5.12 18.56
CA MET A 1 -5.62 -5.31 17.27
C MET A 1 -5.87 -3.98 16.56
N ILE A 2 -6.56 -3.02 17.20
CA ILE A 2 -6.95 -1.71 16.63
C ILE A 2 -5.85 -0.96 15.87
N ASN A 3 -4.60 -0.95 16.36
CA ASN A 3 -3.52 -0.19 15.72
C ASN A 3 -3.17 -0.68 14.31
N HIS A 4 -3.07 -2.00 14.09
CA HIS A 4 -2.78 -2.51 12.76
C HIS A 4 -3.97 -2.28 11.82
N ILE A 5 -5.23 -2.42 12.32
CA ILE A 5 -6.44 -2.17 11.50
C ILE A 5 -6.43 -0.73 11.00
N ASN A 6 -6.16 0.23 11.88
CA ASN A 6 -6.09 1.64 11.51
C ASN A 6 -4.95 1.90 10.52
N ALA A 7 -3.80 1.24 10.69
CA ALA A 7 -2.70 1.34 9.74
C ALA A 7 -3.05 0.75 8.36
N CYS A 8 -3.77 -0.39 8.30
CA CYS A 8 -4.29 -0.96 7.06
C CYS A 8 -5.29 0.00 6.37
N LYS A 9 -6.21 0.60 7.12
CA LYS A 9 -7.18 1.58 6.58
C LYS A 9 -6.49 2.81 5.98
N GLU A 10 -5.50 3.37 6.69
CA GLU A 10 -4.70 4.49 6.19
C GLU A 10 -3.89 4.09 4.95
N CYS A 11 -3.28 2.90 4.96
CA CYS A 11 -2.55 2.34 3.83
C CYS A 11 -3.46 2.20 2.60
N ILE A 12 -4.66 1.64 2.74
CA ILE A 12 -5.65 1.54 1.65
C ILE A 12 -5.94 2.92 1.07
N GLN A 13 -6.26 3.90 1.91
CA GLN A 13 -6.59 5.24 1.45
C GLN A 13 -5.44 5.86 0.63
N LYS A 14 -4.20 5.73 1.11
CA LYS A 14 -3.02 6.29 0.43
C LYS A 14 -2.68 5.52 -0.85
N CYS A 15 -2.79 4.20 -0.85
CA CYS A 15 -2.63 3.36 -2.04
C CYS A 15 -3.70 3.68 -3.10
N GLN A 16 -4.95 3.95 -2.72
CA GLN A 16 -6.02 4.33 -3.66
C GLN A 16 -5.72 5.65 -4.36
N VAL A 17 -5.32 6.66 -3.59
CA VAL A 17 -4.91 7.97 -4.14
C VAL A 17 -3.69 7.82 -5.04
N CYS A 18 -2.68 7.05 -4.60
CA CYS A 18 -1.47 6.80 -5.38
C CYS A 18 -1.79 6.08 -6.70
N ALA A 19 -2.56 5.00 -6.66
CA ALA A 19 -2.97 4.27 -7.86
C ALA A 19 -3.72 5.17 -8.85
N GLN A 20 -4.66 5.99 -8.37
CA GLN A 20 -5.41 6.89 -9.24
C GLN A 20 -4.48 7.91 -9.92
N VAL A 21 -3.62 8.59 -9.16
CA VAL A 21 -2.74 9.63 -9.73
C VAL A 21 -1.67 9.01 -10.63
N CYS A 22 -1.13 7.84 -10.28
CA CYS A 22 -0.21 7.11 -11.14
C CYS A 22 -0.87 6.62 -12.43
N GLN A 23 -2.14 6.20 -12.39
CA GLN A 23 -2.89 5.86 -13.59
C GLN A 23 -3.05 7.08 -14.51
N ASP A 24 -3.43 8.24 -13.94
CA ASP A 24 -3.57 9.46 -14.73
C ASP A 24 -2.22 9.94 -15.30
N CYS A 25 -1.13 9.70 -14.57
CA CYS A 25 0.24 9.94 -15.06
C CYS A 25 0.62 8.98 -16.20
N CYS A 26 0.25 7.70 -16.13
CA CYS A 26 0.43 6.72 -17.22
C CYS A 26 -0.28 7.17 -18.51
N ASP A 27 -1.52 7.63 -18.34
CA ASP A 27 -2.43 7.97 -19.42
C ASP A 27 -2.08 9.32 -20.07
N GLY A 28 -1.10 10.05 -19.52
CA GLY A 28 -0.72 11.39 -19.98
C GLY A 28 -1.79 12.45 -19.69
N LYS A 29 -2.69 12.19 -18.73
CA LYS A 29 -3.77 13.11 -18.32
C LYS A 29 -3.27 14.22 -17.40
N VAL A 30 -2.16 14.00 -16.70
CA VAL A 30 -1.49 14.99 -15.85
C VAL A 30 -0.12 15.34 -16.40
N GLN A 31 0.22 16.62 -16.35
CA GLN A 31 1.57 17.12 -16.68
C GLN A 31 2.36 17.32 -15.37
N ASN A 32 3.70 17.37 -15.44
CA ASN A 32 4.61 17.69 -14.32
C ASN A 32 4.80 16.63 -13.21
N HIS A 33 4.50 15.35 -13.45
CA HIS A 33 4.80 14.27 -12.48
C HIS A 33 4.17 14.45 -11.09
N ASP A 34 2.93 14.93 -11.05
CA ASP A 34 2.13 15.08 -9.83
C ASP A 34 1.91 13.77 -9.04
N CYS A 35 2.29 12.62 -9.61
CA CYS A 35 2.31 11.32 -8.93
C CYS A 35 3.41 11.17 -7.85
N ILE A 36 4.47 12.00 -7.87
CA ILE A 36 5.60 11.87 -6.92
C ILE A 36 5.16 12.01 -5.47
N LYS A 37 4.31 13.00 -5.16
CA LYS A 37 3.84 13.23 -3.79
C LYS A 37 2.93 12.09 -3.30
N PRO A 38 1.88 11.69 -4.04
CA PRO A 38 1.10 10.50 -3.70
C PRO A 38 1.93 9.23 -3.51
N CYS A 39 2.96 8.99 -4.31
CA CYS A 39 3.88 7.86 -4.11
C CYS A 39 4.62 7.93 -2.78
N LYS A 40 5.12 9.11 -2.37
CA LYS A 40 5.78 9.29 -1.07
C LYS A 40 4.83 9.08 0.10
N ASP A 41 3.64 9.67 0.04
CA ASP A 41 2.58 9.45 1.03
C ASP A 41 2.21 7.96 1.15
N CYS A 42 2.16 7.25 0.01
CA CYS A 42 1.90 5.82 -0.04
C CYS A 42 3.02 5.02 0.63
N ILE A 43 4.29 5.35 0.36
CA ILE A 43 5.45 4.71 0.99
C ILE A 43 5.38 4.85 2.52
N ASP A 44 5.10 6.04 3.02
CA ASP A 44 5.04 6.28 4.46
C ASP A 44 3.90 5.49 5.13
N ALA A 45 2.72 5.44 4.50
CA ALA A 45 1.60 4.65 4.99
C ALA A 45 1.87 3.14 4.96
N CYS A 46 2.49 2.62 3.90
CA CYS A 46 2.91 1.23 3.80
C CYS A 46 3.95 0.86 4.88
N ARG A 47 4.93 1.74 5.15
CA ARG A 47 5.92 1.52 6.23
C ARG A 47 5.24 1.41 7.59
N LYS A 48 4.31 2.33 7.89
CA LYS A 48 3.51 2.29 9.11
C LYS A 48 2.66 1.02 9.21
N CYS A 49 2.04 0.60 8.10
CA CYS A 49 1.28 -0.65 8.03
C CYS A 49 2.16 -1.87 8.35
N ILE A 50 3.34 -1.96 7.74
CA ILE A 50 4.32 -3.02 8.02
C ILE A 50 4.69 -3.06 9.50
N ASP A 51 5.00 -1.92 10.10
CA ASP A 51 5.42 -1.84 11.50
C ASP A 51 4.32 -2.34 12.44
N GLU A 52 3.07 -1.90 12.23
CA GLU A 52 1.95 -2.34 13.07
C GLU A 52 1.56 -3.80 12.82
N CYS A 53 1.65 -4.30 11.57
CA CYS A 53 1.44 -5.71 11.25
C CYS A 53 2.50 -6.60 11.91
N LYS A 54 3.79 -6.20 11.85
CA LYS A 54 4.90 -6.93 12.50
C LYS A 54 4.71 -6.99 14.02
N LYS A 55 4.32 -5.87 14.65
CA LYS A 55 4.02 -5.84 16.10
C LYS A 55 2.86 -6.76 16.47
N TYR A 56 1.80 -6.77 15.67
CA TYR A 56 0.64 -7.63 15.94
C TYR A 56 0.98 -9.11 15.73
N LEU A 57 1.71 -9.44 14.66
CA LEU A 57 2.14 -10.80 14.32
C LEU A 57 2.90 -11.49 15.47
N GLN A 58 3.74 -10.74 16.22
CA GLN A 58 4.48 -11.28 17.38
C GLN A 58 3.59 -11.93 18.45
N ASN A 59 2.34 -11.50 18.56
CA ASN A 59 1.39 -11.98 19.57
C ASN A 59 0.17 -12.69 18.94
N CYS A 60 0.19 -12.90 17.62
CA CYS A 60 -0.89 -13.57 16.90
C CYS A 60 -0.82 -15.08 17.11
N THR A 61 -1.85 -15.67 17.71
CA THR A 61 -1.95 -17.12 17.94
C THR A 61 -2.69 -17.85 16.83
N ASP A 62 -3.45 -17.13 16.00
CA ASP A 62 -4.17 -17.70 14.87
C ASP A 62 -3.22 -17.90 13.66
N PRO A 63 -3.01 -19.13 13.19
CA PRO A 63 -2.02 -19.42 12.15
C PRO A 63 -2.47 -18.99 10.75
N GLU A 64 -3.78 -18.91 10.49
CA GLU A 64 -4.31 -18.43 9.21
C GLU A 64 -4.12 -16.92 9.12
N TYR A 65 -4.45 -16.22 10.20
CA TYR A 65 -4.30 -14.78 10.27
C TYR A 65 -2.83 -14.35 10.29
N ALA A 66 -1.95 -15.12 10.96
CA ALA A 66 -0.52 -14.90 10.92
C ALA A 66 0.04 -14.94 9.48
N LYS A 67 -0.43 -15.87 8.64
CA LYS A 67 -0.06 -15.91 7.22
C LYS A 67 -0.55 -14.69 6.46
N LEU A 68 -1.79 -14.28 6.71
CA LEU A 68 -2.37 -13.12 6.05
C LEU A 68 -1.65 -11.82 6.43
N LEU A 69 -1.26 -11.66 7.70
CA LEU A 69 -0.42 -10.55 8.16
C LEU A 69 0.95 -10.53 7.49
N GLN A 70 1.56 -11.71 7.30
CA GLN A 70 2.83 -11.81 6.57
C GLN A 70 2.65 -11.43 5.10
N GLU A 71 1.59 -11.89 4.44
CA GLU A 71 1.28 -11.48 3.07
C GLU A 71 1.05 -9.96 2.96
N CYS A 72 0.37 -9.37 3.94
CA CYS A 72 0.17 -7.92 4.02
C CYS A 72 1.49 -7.17 4.11
N ILE A 73 2.42 -7.63 4.94
CA ILE A 73 3.78 -7.09 5.04
C ILE A 73 4.49 -7.17 3.69
N ASP A 74 4.48 -8.34 3.04
CA ASP A 74 5.19 -8.58 1.78
C ASP A 74 4.66 -7.69 0.65
N LYS A 75 3.32 -7.51 0.57
CA LYS A 75 2.69 -6.63 -0.42
C LYS A 75 2.92 -5.15 -0.14
N CYS A 76 2.95 -4.73 1.12
CA CYS A 76 3.35 -3.37 1.48
C CYS A 76 4.80 -3.09 1.08
N GLU A 77 5.71 -4.04 1.30
CA GLU A 77 7.12 -3.93 0.90
C GLU A 77 7.28 -3.86 -0.63
N ALA A 78 6.50 -4.65 -1.37
CA ALA A 78 6.45 -4.56 -2.84
C ALA A 78 5.90 -3.21 -3.33
N CYS A 79 4.84 -2.71 -2.68
CA CYS A 79 4.25 -1.40 -2.97
C CYS A 79 5.25 -0.26 -2.75
N ILE A 80 6.00 -0.29 -1.63
CA ILE A 80 7.07 0.67 -1.35
C ILE A 80 8.10 0.68 -2.49
N LYS A 81 8.61 -0.49 -2.88
CA LYS A 81 9.62 -0.59 -3.96
C LYS A 81 9.09 -0.03 -5.27
N ALA A 82 7.85 -0.34 -5.65
CA ALA A 82 7.25 0.18 -6.87
C ALA A 82 7.06 1.70 -6.82
N CYS A 83 6.63 2.24 -5.68
CA CYS A 83 6.49 3.68 -5.47
C CYS A 83 7.85 4.40 -5.50
N GLU A 84 8.89 3.84 -4.88
CA GLU A 84 10.25 4.38 -4.90
C GLU A 84 10.81 4.41 -6.34
N SER A 85 10.64 3.33 -7.10
CA SER A 85 10.99 3.28 -8.53
C SER A 85 10.21 4.31 -9.35
N CYS A 86 8.91 4.47 -9.09
CA CYS A 86 8.08 5.49 -9.75
C CYS A 86 8.56 6.91 -9.44
N VAL A 87 8.85 7.22 -8.18
CA VAL A 87 9.39 8.51 -7.76
C VAL A 87 10.71 8.80 -8.47
N ASN A 88 11.62 7.83 -8.50
CA ASN A 88 12.93 7.99 -9.13
C ASN A 88 12.78 8.21 -10.64
N ALA A 89 11.96 7.41 -11.33
CA ALA A 89 11.76 7.52 -12.76
C ALA A 89 11.08 8.85 -13.15
N CYS A 90 10.00 9.24 -12.47
CA CYS A 90 9.31 10.50 -12.76
C CYS A 90 10.13 11.73 -12.35
N SER A 91 11.06 11.62 -11.40
CA SER A 91 11.98 12.72 -11.05
C SER A 91 13.13 12.88 -12.05
N ALA A 92 13.62 11.79 -12.64
CA ALA A 92 14.83 11.79 -13.48
C ALA A 92 14.55 11.86 -14.99
N ALA A 93 13.45 11.26 -15.46
CA ALA A 93 13.28 10.91 -16.87
C ALA A 93 12.10 11.58 -17.58
N GLY A 94 11.39 12.50 -16.95
CA GLY A 94 10.25 13.14 -17.59
C GLY A 94 9.16 12.12 -17.98
N ASP A 95 8.65 12.22 -19.21
CA ASP A 95 7.57 11.39 -19.78
C ASP A 95 7.85 9.86 -19.83
N ASN A 96 9.07 9.41 -19.54
CA ASN A 96 9.45 7.99 -19.55
C ASN A 96 9.08 7.22 -18.27
N CYS A 97 8.27 7.77 -17.37
CA CYS A 97 7.89 7.08 -16.14
C CYS A 97 6.60 6.23 -16.22
N LYS A 98 6.00 6.09 -17.41
CA LYS A 98 4.74 5.35 -17.63
C LYS A 98 4.79 3.90 -17.15
N ASP A 99 5.85 3.18 -17.45
CA ASP A 99 5.94 1.76 -17.05
C ASP A 99 6.07 1.61 -15.53
N MET A 100 6.85 2.48 -14.88
CA MET A 100 6.96 2.50 -13.43
C MET A 100 5.64 2.93 -12.75
N CYS A 101 4.90 3.85 -13.36
CA CYS A 101 3.57 4.21 -12.88
C CYS A 101 2.60 3.01 -12.97
N LYS A 102 2.63 2.22 -14.05
CA LYS A 102 1.79 1.00 -14.16
C LYS A 102 2.14 -0.05 -13.11
N GLU A 103 3.42 -0.26 -12.87
CA GLU A 103 3.88 -1.17 -11.80
C GLU A 103 3.45 -0.67 -10.42
N CYS A 104 3.54 0.64 -10.18
CA CYS A 104 3.06 1.28 -8.96
C CYS A 104 1.55 1.07 -8.77
N VAL A 105 0.73 1.30 -9.80
CA VAL A 105 -0.72 1.05 -9.77
C VAL A 105 -1.02 -0.39 -9.39
N LYS A 106 -0.36 -1.36 -10.05
CA LYS A 106 -0.54 -2.79 -9.77
C LYS A 106 -0.19 -3.10 -8.31
N ALA A 107 0.96 -2.63 -7.83
CA ALA A 107 1.40 -2.91 -6.47
C ALA A 107 0.50 -2.26 -5.41
N CYS A 108 -0.02 -1.05 -5.67
CA CYS A 108 -1.01 -0.39 -4.81
C CYS A 108 -2.31 -1.22 -4.73
N ASN A 109 -2.82 -1.72 -5.86
CA ASN A 109 -4.04 -2.53 -5.87
C ASN A 109 -3.87 -3.86 -5.14
N GLU A 110 -2.74 -4.54 -5.31
CA GLU A 110 -2.44 -5.76 -4.55
C GLU A 110 -2.30 -5.48 -3.04
N CYS A 111 -1.70 -4.35 -2.66
CA CYS A 111 -1.58 -3.91 -1.28
C CYS A 111 -2.96 -3.59 -0.67
N ILE A 112 -3.83 -2.89 -1.40
CA ILE A 112 -5.22 -2.63 -0.99
C ILE A 112 -5.96 -3.94 -0.73
N ASP A 113 -5.86 -4.90 -1.65
CA ASP A 113 -6.60 -6.16 -1.59
C ASP A 113 -6.24 -6.97 -0.34
N VAL A 114 -4.95 -7.07 -0.01
CA VAL A 114 -4.51 -7.79 1.20
C VAL A 114 -4.80 -7.01 2.48
N CYS A 115 -4.68 -5.67 2.47
CA CYS A 115 -5.04 -4.85 3.63
C CYS A 115 -6.54 -4.98 3.97
N ASN A 116 -7.41 -5.06 2.96
CA ASN A 116 -8.84 -5.33 3.16
C ASN A 116 -9.06 -6.70 3.81
N LYS A 117 -8.43 -7.76 3.29
CA LYS A 117 -8.52 -9.10 3.88
C LYS A 117 -8.04 -9.12 5.32
N CYS A 118 -6.97 -8.40 5.66
CA CYS A 118 -6.51 -8.28 7.04
C CYS A 118 -7.55 -7.63 7.96
N ILE A 119 -8.26 -6.62 7.49
CA ILE A 119 -9.34 -5.94 8.24
C ILE A 119 -10.52 -6.88 8.40
N ASP A 120 -10.96 -7.54 7.34
CA ASP A 120 -12.09 -8.48 7.36
C ASP A 120 -11.83 -9.61 8.36
N LYS A 121 -10.64 -10.23 8.29
CA LYS A 121 -10.24 -11.29 9.22
C LYS A 121 -10.12 -10.78 10.65
N ALA A 122 -9.67 -9.54 10.86
CA ALA A 122 -9.64 -8.94 12.19
C ALA A 122 -11.07 -8.80 12.77
N CYS A 123 -12.01 -8.34 11.95
CA CYS A 123 -13.40 -8.16 12.35
C CYS A 123 -14.13 -9.49 12.60
N GLU A 124 -13.74 -10.59 11.93
CA GLU A 124 -14.24 -11.93 12.23
C GLU A 124 -13.80 -12.43 13.61
N LEU A 125 -12.56 -12.10 14.00
CA LEU A 125 -11.95 -12.55 15.26
C LEU A 125 -12.34 -11.68 16.47
N ASP A 126 -12.73 -10.42 16.23
CA ASP A 126 -13.11 -9.46 17.25
C ASP A 126 -14.26 -8.57 16.78
N SER A 127 -15.43 -8.72 17.42
CA SER A 127 -16.66 -7.98 17.08
C SER A 127 -16.62 -6.49 17.44
N SER A 128 -15.56 -6.01 18.12
CA SER A 128 -15.34 -4.58 18.38
C SER A 128 -14.89 -3.75 17.17
N CYS A 129 -14.76 -4.40 16.02
CA CYS A 129 -14.29 -3.83 14.75
C CYS A 129 -15.36 -3.01 13.98
N CYS A 130 -16.64 -3.12 14.38
CA CYS A 130 -17.79 -2.38 13.83
C CYS A 130 -18.06 -1.06 14.56
#